data_AF-T0MKS5-F1
#
_entry.id   AF-T0MKS5-F1
#
_cell.length_a   1.000
_cell.length_b   1.000
_cell.length_c   1.000
_cell.angle_alpha   90.00
_cell.angle_beta   90.00
_cell.angle_gamma   90.00
#
_symmetry.space_group_name_H-M   'P 1'
#
loop_
_entity.id
_entity.type
_entity.pdbx_description
1 polymer ?
#
loop_
_entity_poly.entity_id
_entity_poly.type
_entity_poly.pdbx_seq_one_letter_code
_entity_poly.pdbx_strand_id
1 'polypeptide(L)'
;MSSTENAEEFNELLNDLKPYIISLELINNDSNFKFKTEGTTDNEYSVIKKLAESETPISIPSIFYDNLKYMHLKNINEEGRLPVYIYISTDVDDTGNKRGMFITCFFSFSFIATFEHKKINIATSKIISLIDQYQADE
;
A
#
# COMPACT_ATOMS: atom_id res chain seq x y z
N MET A 1 -19.78 -5.79 6.94
CA MET A 1 -19.85 -4.84 5.81
C MET A 1 -20.26 -5.59 4.55
N SER A 2 -21.16 -5.01 3.78
CA SER A 2 -21.50 -5.51 2.44
C SER A 2 -20.39 -5.15 1.45
N SER A 3 -20.32 -5.84 0.30
CA SER A 3 -19.35 -5.52 -0.76
C SER A 3 -19.50 -4.10 -1.32
N THR A 4 -20.68 -3.49 -1.16
CA THR A 4 -20.99 -2.14 -1.64
C THR A 4 -20.42 -1.06 -0.72
N GLU A 5 -20.56 -1.24 0.61
CA GLU A 5 -19.98 -0.33 1.62
C GLU A 5 -18.45 -0.24 1.46
N ASN A 6 -17.78 -1.39 1.34
CA ASN A 6 -16.33 -1.44 1.13
C ASN A 6 -15.89 -0.75 -0.18
N ALA A 7 -16.76 -0.71 -1.20
CA ALA A 7 -16.46 -0.07 -2.48
C ALA A 7 -16.59 1.46 -2.40
N GLU A 8 -17.55 1.96 -1.63
CA GLU A 8 -17.74 3.38 -1.36
C GLU A 8 -16.57 3.93 -0.54
N GLU A 9 -16.20 3.25 0.55
CA GLU A 9 -15.03 3.58 1.38
C GLU A 9 -13.73 3.58 0.56
N PHE A 10 -13.55 2.59 -0.34
CA PHE A 10 -12.40 2.57 -1.25
C PHE A 10 -12.36 3.80 -2.17
N ASN A 11 -13.51 4.20 -2.73
CA ASN A 11 -13.57 5.34 -3.63
C ASN A 11 -13.30 6.66 -2.90
N GLU A 12 -13.79 6.81 -1.66
CA GLU A 12 -13.49 7.96 -0.81
C GLU A 12 -11.99 8.04 -0.50
N LEU A 13 -11.40 6.94 -0.04
CA LEU A 13 -9.97 6.82 0.23
C LEU A 13 -9.12 7.14 -1.01
N LEU A 14 -9.51 6.61 -2.17
CA LEU A 14 -8.84 6.90 -3.44
C LEU A 14 -8.92 8.39 -3.79
N ASN A 15 -10.07 9.03 -3.60
CA ASN A 15 -10.25 10.45 -3.90
C ASN A 15 -9.39 11.35 -3.01
N ASP A 16 -9.30 11.03 -1.72
CA ASP A 16 -8.49 11.78 -0.76
C ASP A 16 -6.98 11.66 -1.04
N LEU A 17 -6.55 10.48 -1.49
CA LEU A 17 -5.14 10.21 -1.76
C LEU A 17 -4.68 10.55 -3.18
N LYS A 18 -5.60 10.71 -4.13
CA LYS A 18 -5.31 10.97 -5.55
C LYS A 18 -4.26 12.05 -5.83
N PRO A 19 -4.14 13.15 -5.05
CA PRO A 19 -3.08 14.15 -5.28
C PRO A 19 -1.66 13.64 -4.97
N TYR A 20 -1.55 12.58 -4.17
CA TYR A 20 -0.31 12.09 -3.58
C TYR A 20 0.13 10.73 -4.13
N ILE A 21 -0.80 9.95 -4.67
CA ILE A 21 -0.55 8.59 -5.17
C ILE A 21 -0.75 8.48 -6.67
N ILE A 22 -0.09 7.51 -7.27
CA ILE A 22 -0.25 7.07 -8.66
C ILE A 22 -1.28 5.94 -8.73
N SER A 23 -1.13 4.95 -7.84
CA SER A 23 -2.05 3.82 -7.74
C SER A 23 -2.38 3.47 -6.29
N LEU A 24 -3.54 2.85 -6.12
CA LEU A 24 -4.00 2.25 -4.87
C LEU A 24 -4.50 0.83 -5.14
N GLU A 25 -4.13 -0.10 -4.27
CA GLU A 25 -4.72 -1.43 -4.17
C GLU A 25 -5.04 -1.73 -2.70
N LEU A 26 -6.30 -2.08 -2.43
CA LEU A 26 -6.73 -2.69 -1.18
C LEU A 26 -7.04 -4.15 -1.43
N ILE A 27 -6.50 -5.02 -0.59
CA ILE A 27 -6.75 -6.44 -0.68
C ILE A 27 -7.27 -6.92 0.65
N ASN A 28 -8.46 -7.48 0.66
CA ASN A 28 -8.95 -8.14 1.85
C ASN A 28 -8.10 -9.40 2.10
N ASN A 29 -7.69 -9.64 3.33
CA ASN A 29 -6.81 -10.75 3.70
C ASN A 29 -7.63 -12.03 3.97
N ASP A 30 -8.91 -11.86 4.34
CA ASP A 30 -9.86 -12.94 4.66
C ASP A 30 -10.65 -13.42 3.43
N SER A 31 -10.80 -12.54 2.44
CA SER A 31 -11.44 -12.83 1.16
C SER A 31 -10.52 -12.40 0.02
N ASN A 32 -10.52 -13.12 -1.10
CA ASN A 32 -9.71 -12.72 -2.27
C ASN A 32 -10.26 -11.47 -3.00
N PHE A 33 -10.97 -10.61 -2.28
CA PHE A 33 -11.52 -9.38 -2.81
C PHE A 33 -10.43 -8.31 -2.93
N LYS A 34 -10.30 -7.71 -4.11
CA LYS A 34 -9.31 -6.68 -4.43
C LYS A 34 -10.02 -5.45 -4.98
N PHE A 35 -9.76 -4.28 -4.42
CA PHE A 35 -10.08 -2.98 -5.02
C PHE A 35 -8.79 -2.36 -5.51
N LYS A 36 -8.68 -2.04 -6.80
CA LYS A 36 -7.41 -1.56 -7.35
C LYS A 36 -7.56 -0.64 -8.55
N THR A 37 -6.67 0.35 -8.64
CA THR A 37 -6.46 1.16 -9.86
C THR A 37 -5.35 0.57 -10.74
N GLU A 38 -4.33 0.01 -10.11
CA GLU A 38 -3.29 -0.85 -10.68
C GLU A 38 -2.95 -1.89 -9.63
N GLY A 39 -2.26 -2.97 -10.01
CA GLY A 39 -1.56 -3.71 -8.98
C GLY A 39 -1.25 -5.16 -9.27
N THR A 40 -1.28 -5.95 -8.21
CA THR A 40 -0.60 -7.24 -8.18
C THR A 40 -1.27 -8.32 -9.00
N THR A 41 -0.41 -9.15 -9.58
CA THR A 41 -0.72 -10.51 -10.03
C THR A 41 -0.90 -11.43 -8.82
N ASP A 42 -1.51 -12.59 -9.02
CA ASP A 42 -1.78 -13.52 -7.91
C ASP A 42 -0.49 -14.06 -7.26
N ASN A 43 0.59 -14.18 -8.03
CA ASN A 43 1.90 -14.56 -7.49
C ASN A 43 2.46 -13.49 -6.56
N GLU A 44 2.37 -12.21 -6.96
CA GLU A 44 2.83 -11.07 -6.17
C GLU A 44 2.00 -10.87 -4.90
N TYR A 45 0.69 -11.13 -4.99
CA TYR A 45 -0.21 -11.07 -3.83
C TYR A 45 0.25 -11.97 -2.68
N SER A 46 0.71 -13.18 -2.97
CA SER A 46 1.19 -14.12 -1.93
C SER A 46 2.36 -13.57 -1.12
N VAL A 47 3.17 -12.70 -1.71
CA VAL A 47 4.32 -12.05 -1.06
C VAL A 47 3.84 -10.90 -0.17
N ILE A 48 2.88 -10.11 -0.65
CA ILE A 48 2.27 -9.02 0.11
C ILE A 48 1.49 -9.57 1.31
N LYS A 49 0.71 -10.64 1.12
CA LYS A 49 -0.02 -11.29 2.20
C LYS A 49 0.91 -11.77 3.32
N LYS A 50 2.10 -12.27 3.00
CA LYS A 50 3.12 -12.61 4.01
C LYS A 50 3.64 -11.41 4.79
N LEU A 51 3.75 -10.23 4.17
CA LEU A 51 4.08 -8.99 4.87
C LEU A 51 2.95 -8.57 5.82
N ALA A 52 1.70 -8.81 5.38
CA ALA A 52 0.49 -8.46 6.10
C ALA A 52 0.22 -9.30 7.34
N GLU A 53 0.41 -10.61 7.21
CA GLU A 53 0.15 -11.58 8.27
C GLU A 53 1.29 -11.65 9.30
N SER A 54 2.42 -10.99 9.04
CA SER A 54 3.56 -11.08 9.93
C SER A 54 3.43 -10.16 11.13
N GLU A 55 3.30 -10.75 12.32
CA GLU A 55 3.34 -10.04 13.61
C GLU A 55 4.68 -9.34 13.88
N THR A 56 5.73 -9.74 13.16
CA THR A 56 7.05 -9.11 13.22
C THR A 56 7.40 -8.46 11.89
N PRO A 57 8.09 -7.30 11.86
CA PRO A 57 8.48 -6.70 10.60
C PRO A 57 9.44 -7.62 9.82
N ILE A 58 8.95 -8.26 8.76
CA ILE A 58 9.80 -9.03 7.85
C ILE A 58 10.17 -8.10 6.69
N SER A 59 11.46 -7.85 6.49
CA SER A 59 11.92 -7.17 5.27
C SER A 59 11.96 -8.17 4.12
N ILE A 60 11.09 -7.98 3.14
CA ILE A 60 11.18 -8.69 1.86
C ILE A 60 12.10 -7.86 0.97
N PRO A 61 13.26 -8.39 0.50
CA PRO A 61 14.26 -7.56 -0.19
C PRO A 61 13.73 -6.86 -1.44
N SER A 62 12.84 -7.52 -2.18
CA SER A 62 12.24 -6.98 -3.38
C SER A 62 10.84 -7.53 -3.65
N ILE A 63 10.00 -6.70 -4.25
CA ILE A 63 8.63 -7.03 -4.65
C ILE A 63 8.45 -6.62 -6.12
N PHE A 64 7.69 -7.39 -6.88
CA PHE A 64 7.19 -6.96 -8.17
C PHE A 64 5.75 -6.47 -8.02
N TYR A 65 5.42 -5.35 -8.65
CA TYR A 65 4.10 -4.74 -8.64
C TYR A 65 3.95 -3.92 -9.92
N ASP A 66 2.85 -4.09 -10.66
CA ASP A 66 2.57 -3.33 -11.89
C ASP A 66 3.76 -3.36 -12.88
N ASN A 67 4.30 -4.56 -13.12
CA ASN A 67 5.48 -4.81 -13.99
C ASN A 67 6.78 -4.11 -13.58
N LEU A 68 6.81 -3.44 -12.43
CA LEU A 68 8.00 -2.78 -11.89
C LEU A 68 8.57 -3.59 -10.73
N LYS A 69 9.90 -3.67 -10.68
CA LYS A 69 10.60 -4.24 -9.54
C LYS A 69 10.86 -3.14 -8.51
N TYR A 70 10.51 -3.41 -7.26
CA TYR A 70 10.70 -2.55 -6.11
C TYR A 70 11.69 -3.18 -5.14
N MET A 71 12.61 -2.37 -4.61
CA MET A 71 13.57 -2.76 -3.58
C MET A 71 13.19 -2.15 -2.25
N HIS A 72 13.35 -2.92 -1.19
CA HIS A 72 13.09 -2.46 0.17
C HIS A 72 13.99 -1.28 0.52
N LEU A 73 13.39 -0.22 1.06
CA LEU A 73 14.12 0.96 1.53
C LEU A 73 14.19 0.97 3.05
N LYS A 74 13.04 0.91 3.71
CA LYS A 74 12.95 1.02 5.17
C LYS A 74 11.60 0.52 5.69
N ASN A 75 11.57 0.22 6.98
CA ASN A 75 10.34 0.03 7.75
C ASN A 75 10.14 1.24 8.66
N ILE A 76 8.88 1.64 8.86
CA ILE A 76 8.47 2.52 9.93
C ILE A 76 7.69 1.64 10.90
N ASN A 77 8.25 1.44 12.08
CA ASN A 77 7.66 0.62 13.15
C ASN A 77 7.71 1.45 14.43
N GLU A 78 6.60 2.11 14.73
CA GLU A 78 6.42 2.92 15.93
C GLU A 78 5.50 2.17 16.90
N GLU A 79 5.78 2.27 18.20
CA GLU A 79 4.99 1.58 19.22
C GLU A 79 3.52 2.03 19.15
N GLY A 80 2.60 1.06 19.09
CA GLY A 80 1.17 1.33 18.96
C GLY A 80 0.70 1.70 17.55
N ARG A 81 1.55 1.59 16.53
CA ARG A 81 1.21 1.84 15.12
C ARG A 81 1.44 0.61 14.26
N LEU A 82 0.73 0.56 13.13
CA LEU A 82 0.87 -0.51 12.15
C LEU A 82 2.23 -0.42 11.44
N PRO A 83 2.90 -1.56 11.19
CA PRO A 83 4.17 -1.57 10.49
C PRO A 83 3.98 -1.12 9.04
N VAL A 84 4.73 -0.09 8.66
CA VAL A 84 4.73 0.43 7.29
C VAL A 84 6.03 0.04 6.61
N TYR A 85 5.92 -0.51 5.40
CA TYR A 85 7.04 -0.91 4.56
C TYR A 85 7.14 0.02 3.36
N ILE A 86 8.31 0.60 3.18
CA ILE A 86 8.58 1.54 2.09
C ILE A 86 9.55 0.91 1.11
N TYR A 87 9.21 0.99 -0.18
CA TYR A 87 10.02 0.49 -1.28
C TYR A 87 10.21 1.55 -2.36
N ILE A 88 11.23 1.37 -3.21
CA ILE A 88 11.50 2.22 -4.38
C ILE A 88 11.71 1.33 -5.60
N SER A 89 11.18 1.74 -6.76
CA SER A 89 11.38 1.02 -8.01
C SER A 89 12.86 1.07 -8.45
N THR A 90 13.38 -0.06 -8.92
CA THR A 90 14.69 -0.10 -9.59
C THR A 90 14.61 0.52 -10.97
N ASP A 91 13.52 0.22 -11.66
CA ASP A 91 13.22 0.67 -13.01
C ASP A 91 12.40 1.96 -12.99
N VAL A 92 12.29 2.60 -14.16
CA VAL A 92 11.42 3.76 -14.38
C VAL A 92 10.09 3.29 -14.96
N ASP A 93 9.03 4.02 -14.65
CA ASP A 93 7.73 3.81 -15.28
C ASP A 93 7.69 4.36 -16.71
N ASP A 94 6.54 4.22 -17.36
CA ASP A 94 6.31 4.68 -18.74
C ASP A 94 6.50 6.20 -18.93
N THR A 95 6.50 6.97 -17.85
CA THR A 95 6.76 8.42 -17.86
C THR A 95 8.24 8.76 -17.63
N GLY A 96 9.10 7.75 -17.46
CA GLY A 96 10.52 7.89 -17.18
C GLY A 96 10.84 8.22 -15.71
N ASN A 97 9.88 8.03 -14.79
CA ASN A 97 10.05 8.36 -13.38
C ASN A 97 10.20 7.11 -12.51
N LYS A 98 11.02 7.21 -11.46
CA LYS A 98 11.02 6.19 -10.40
C LYS A 98 9.79 6.34 -9.52
N ARG A 99 9.25 5.21 -9.07
CA ARG A 99 8.12 5.15 -8.14
C ARG A 99 8.59 4.77 -6.74
N GLY A 100 7.90 5.30 -5.73
CA GLY A 100 7.89 4.74 -4.39
C GLY A 100 6.66 3.86 -4.22
N MET A 101 6.73 2.97 -3.25
CA MET A 101 5.61 2.12 -2.83
C MET A 101 5.54 2.09 -1.31
N PHE A 102 4.31 2.15 -0.80
CA PHE A 102 3.95 2.06 0.59
C PHE A 102 3.06 0.84 0.77
N ILE A 103 3.43 -0.03 1.69
CA ILE A 103 2.62 -1.18 2.09
C ILE A 103 2.39 -1.09 3.59
N THR A 104 1.13 -1.20 4.01
CA THR A 104 0.77 -1.42 5.41
C THR A 104 -0.44 -2.34 5.47
N CYS A 105 -0.73 -2.87 6.64
CA CYS A 105 -1.88 -3.73 6.84
C CYS A 105 -2.67 -3.22 8.03
N PHE A 106 -3.94 -2.89 7.80
CA PHE A 106 -4.85 -2.40 8.81
C PHE A 106 -6.14 -3.22 8.75
N PHE A 107 -6.67 -3.60 9.90
CA PHE A 107 -7.77 -4.56 10.02
C PHE A 107 -7.49 -5.83 9.19
N SER A 108 -8.46 -6.23 8.38
CA SER A 108 -8.33 -7.34 7.43
C SER A 108 -7.87 -6.90 6.04
N PHE A 109 -7.27 -5.72 5.87
CA PHE A 109 -6.86 -5.22 4.56
C PHE A 109 -5.35 -4.99 4.45
N SER A 110 -4.77 -5.51 3.37
CA SER A 110 -3.48 -5.06 2.86
C SER A 110 -3.69 -3.81 2.02
N PHE A 111 -3.03 -2.72 2.39
CA PHE A 111 -3.04 -1.45 1.67
C PHE A 111 -1.73 -1.25 0.94
N ILE A 112 -1.81 -1.03 -0.37
CA ILE A 112 -0.67 -0.78 -1.24
C ILE A 112 -0.91 0.50 -2.02
N ALA A 113 -0.03 1.47 -1.85
CA ALA A 113 -0.05 2.70 -2.65
C ALA A 113 1.29 2.91 -3.34
N THR A 114 1.25 3.32 -4.60
CA THR A 114 2.44 3.80 -5.31
C THR A 114 2.38 5.31 -5.51
N PHE A 115 3.54 5.95 -5.64
CA PHE A 115 3.65 7.41 -5.80
C PHE A 115 4.96 7.76 -6.50
N GLU A 116 5.11 9.00 -6.94
CA GLU A 116 6.40 9.46 -7.47
C GLU A 116 7.47 9.38 -6.38
N HIS A 117 8.63 8.78 -6.66
CA HIS A 117 9.72 8.64 -5.69
C HIS A 117 10.11 9.98 -5.03
N LYS A 118 10.09 11.08 -5.79
CA LYS A 118 10.41 12.43 -5.30
C LYS A 118 9.43 12.94 -4.23
N LYS A 119 8.21 12.40 -4.20
CA LYS A 119 7.15 12.77 -3.26
C LYS A 119 7.08 11.85 -2.04
N ILE A 120 8.04 10.92 -1.86
CA ILE A 120 8.00 9.88 -0.83
C ILE A 120 7.62 10.42 0.54
N ASN A 121 8.28 11.47 1.05
CA ASN A 121 8.00 11.99 2.39
C ASN A 121 6.58 12.56 2.52
N ILE A 122 6.09 13.27 1.50
CA ILE A 122 4.76 13.88 1.51
C ILE A 122 3.70 12.78 1.39
N ALA A 123 3.87 11.86 0.44
CA ALA A 123 2.94 10.74 0.23
C ALA A 123 2.86 9.85 1.46
N THR A 124 3.99 9.43 2.04
CA THR A 124 4.00 8.59 3.23
C THR A 124 3.34 9.28 4.42
N SER A 125 3.62 10.56 4.64
CA SER A 125 2.99 11.30 5.74
C SER A 125 1.48 11.41 5.56
N LYS A 126 1.01 11.67 4.34
CA LYS A 126 -0.43 11.79 4.05
C LYS A 126 -1.17 10.47 4.18
N ILE A 127 -0.58 9.39 3.67
CA ILE A 127 -1.16 8.05 3.79
C ILE A 127 -1.26 7.65 5.27
N ILE A 128 -0.19 7.84 6.07
CA ILE A 128 -0.22 7.52 7.50
C ILE A 128 -1.29 8.33 8.22
N SER A 129 -1.34 9.66 8.01
CA SER A 129 -2.35 10.49 8.66
C SER A 129 -3.78 10.09 8.30
N LEU A 130 -4.02 9.66 7.06
CA LEU A 130 -5.34 9.20 6.64
C LEU A 130 -5.70 7.86 7.30
N ILE A 131 -4.78 6.89 7.30
CA ILE A 131 -5.00 5.60 7.96
C ILE A 131 -5.25 5.79 9.46
N ASP A 132 -4.47 6.65 10.12
CA ASP A 132 -4.66 7.00 11.54
C ASP A 132 -6.08 7.57 11.80
N GLN A 133 -6.65 8.34 10.86
CA GLN A 133 -8.01 8.88 10.96
C GLN A 133 -9.07 7.78 10.83
N TYR A 134 -8.96 6.92 9.81
CA TYR A 134 -9.88 5.80 9.62
C TYR A 134 -9.87 4.83 10.81
N GLN A 135 -8.72 4.65 11.47
CA GLN A 135 -8.63 3.84 12.68
C GLN A 135 -9.24 4.49 13.93
N ALA A 136 -9.35 5.82 13.96
CA ALA A 136 -9.93 6.55 15.09
C ALA A 136 -11.46 6.68 15.00
N ASP A 137 -12.01 6.56 13.80
CA ASP A 137 -13.44 6.67 13.52
C ASP A 137 -14.20 5.33 13.68
N GLU A 138 -13.50 4.20 13.86
CA GLU A 138 -14.05 2.88 14.27
C GLU A 138 -14.13 2.70 15.79
#